data_AF-A0A2D9M4K8-F1
#
_entry.id   AF-A0A2D9M4K8-F1
#
_cell.length_a   1.000
_cell.length_b   1.000
_cell.length_c   1.000
_cell.angle_alpha   90.00
_cell.angle_beta   90.00
_cell.angle_gamma   90.00
#
_symmetry.space_group_name_H-M   'P 1'
#
loop_
_entity.id
_entity.type
_entity.pdbx_description
1 polymer ?
#
loop_
_entity_poly.entity_id
_entity_poly.type
_entity_poly.pdbx_seq_one_letter_code
_entity_poly.pdbx_strand_id
1 'polypeptide(L)'
;MTKRFPLVLVNGYPQEIAATDRVANATNLIRSPNQPANAVDGDLWMDTGNNTLKIYDGSGWAAVGGAGGGGSTVVSPTAPSTPTNGSLWYDTTNGVLKVYLAATVSWVPAQLNFFVQNSAPSSGFYEGDIWYSPLVNTFSMYVAGTIGAWTPLGSQISVSDILAFG
;
A
#
# COMPACT_ATOMS: atom_id res chain seq x y z
N MET A 1 8.02 -35.46 -32.69
CA MET A 1 9.19 -35.45 -31.79
C MET A 1 8.81 -36.20 -30.53
N THR A 2 9.60 -37.20 -30.12
CA THR A 2 9.35 -37.94 -28.87
C THR A 2 9.63 -37.03 -27.67
N LYS A 3 8.71 -37.03 -26.71
CA LYS A 3 8.81 -36.24 -25.48
C LYS A 3 10.00 -36.77 -24.68
N ARG A 4 11.02 -35.95 -24.41
CA ARG A 4 12.16 -36.30 -23.55
C ARG A 4 11.94 -35.66 -22.19
N PHE A 5 12.01 -36.47 -21.12
CA PHE A 5 11.91 -36.00 -19.74
C PHE A 5 13.29 -35.97 -19.07
N PRO A 6 13.51 -35.11 -18.06
CA PRO A 6 14.70 -35.17 -17.23
C PRO A 6 14.78 -36.50 -16.47
N LEU A 7 16.00 -37.05 -16.32
CA LEU A 7 16.26 -38.27 -15.55
C LEU A 7 17.01 -37.92 -14.26
N VAL A 8 16.74 -38.65 -13.18
CA VAL A 8 17.47 -38.62 -11.91
C VAL A 8 18.06 -40.00 -11.62
N LEU A 9 19.14 -40.05 -10.82
CA LEU A 9 19.73 -41.32 -10.37
C LEU A 9 19.16 -41.69 -9.00
N VAL A 10 18.51 -42.84 -8.91
CA VAL A 10 18.02 -43.40 -7.65
C VAL A 10 18.70 -44.75 -7.44
N ASN A 11 19.46 -44.89 -6.36
CA ASN A 11 20.29 -46.07 -6.08
C ASN A 11 21.20 -46.47 -7.26
N GLY A 12 21.70 -45.48 -8.01
CA GLY A 12 22.60 -45.69 -9.16
C GLY A 12 21.91 -46.02 -10.49
N TYR A 13 20.57 -46.10 -10.54
CA TYR A 13 19.82 -46.37 -11.76
C TYR A 13 19.13 -45.11 -12.28
N PRO A 14 19.18 -44.82 -13.60
CA PRO A 14 18.39 -43.75 -14.19
C PRO A 14 16.90 -44.03 -14.07
N GLN A 15 16.16 -43.09 -13.48
CA GLN A 15 14.71 -43.10 -13.42
C GLN A 15 14.16 -41.79 -13.96
N GLU A 16 12.97 -41.84 -14.56
CA GLU A 16 12.23 -40.60 -14.87
C GLU A 16 11.93 -39.88 -13.56
N ILE A 17 12.17 -38.57 -13.54
CA ILE A 17 11.70 -37.75 -12.43
C ILE A 17 10.17 -37.89 -12.35
N ALA A 18 9.66 -38.26 -11.18
CA ALA A 18 8.21 -38.38 -11.01
C ALA A 18 7.54 -37.04 -11.35
N ALA A 19 6.32 -37.05 -11.89
CA ALA A 19 5.61 -35.81 -12.19
C ALA A 19 5.37 -34.92 -10.95
N THR A 20 5.43 -35.52 -9.75
CA THR A 20 5.36 -34.86 -8.44
C THR A 20 6.73 -34.41 -7.92
N ASP A 21 7.82 -34.88 -8.51
CA ASP A 21 9.19 -34.57 -8.10
C ASP A 21 9.69 -33.34 -8.87
N ARG A 22 10.28 -32.42 -8.12
CA ARG A 22 10.81 -31.16 -8.66
C ARG A 22 12.30 -31.31 -8.79
N VAL A 23 12.87 -30.92 -9.94
CA VAL A 23 14.32 -30.80 -10.07
C VAL A 23 14.80 -29.83 -9.00
N ALA A 24 15.57 -30.33 -8.02
CA ALA A 24 16.18 -29.51 -6.99
C ALA A 24 16.93 -28.34 -7.68
N ASN A 25 16.61 -27.11 -7.29
CA ASN A 25 17.19 -25.86 -7.79
C ASN A 25 16.85 -25.41 -9.23
N ALA A 26 15.83 -25.97 -9.89
CA ALA A 26 15.21 -25.32 -11.05
C ALA A 26 13.95 -24.59 -10.57
N THR A 27 14.03 -23.27 -10.40
CA THR A 27 13.01 -22.40 -9.79
C THR A 27 11.62 -22.54 -10.45
N ASN A 28 10.85 -23.51 -9.99
CA ASN A 28 9.44 -23.61 -10.32
C ASN A 28 8.70 -22.82 -9.24
N LEU A 29 8.50 -21.52 -9.47
CA LEU A 29 7.66 -20.71 -8.60
C LEU A 29 6.24 -21.28 -8.64
N ILE A 30 5.71 -21.78 -7.52
CA ILE A 30 4.34 -22.29 -7.48
C ILE A 30 3.41 -21.12 -7.78
N ARG A 31 2.43 -21.29 -8.68
CA ARG A 31 1.43 -20.26 -9.02
C ARG A 31 0.04 -20.83 -8.81
N SER A 32 -0.72 -20.29 -7.86
CA SER A 32 -2.04 -20.81 -7.47
C SER A 32 -2.80 -19.74 -6.68
N PRO A 33 -4.14 -19.70 -6.69
CA PRO A 33 -4.92 -18.84 -5.79
C PRO A 33 -5.02 -19.41 -4.36
N ASN A 34 -4.68 -20.68 -4.16
CA ASN A 34 -4.67 -21.34 -2.86
C ASN A 34 -3.23 -21.60 -2.40
N GLN A 35 -2.98 -21.36 -1.12
CA GLN A 35 -1.67 -21.57 -0.52
C GLN A 35 -1.22 -23.05 -0.62
N PRO A 36 0.07 -23.32 -0.86
CA PRO A 36 0.62 -24.68 -0.80
C PRO A 36 0.51 -25.28 0.60
N ALA A 37 0.14 -26.56 0.68
CA ALA A 37 -0.12 -27.24 1.95
C ALA A 37 1.14 -27.72 2.70
N ASN A 38 2.25 -27.94 1.99
CA ASN A 38 3.48 -28.51 2.54
C ASN A 38 4.67 -27.57 2.24
N ALA A 39 4.61 -26.35 2.78
CA ALA A 39 5.67 -25.35 2.58
C ALA A 39 6.82 -25.57 3.56
N VAL A 40 8.05 -25.34 3.08
CA VAL A 40 9.27 -25.27 3.89
C VAL A 40 9.75 -23.83 3.95
N ASP A 41 10.41 -23.45 5.04
CA ASP A 41 10.99 -22.11 5.20
C ASP A 41 11.82 -21.72 3.96
N GLY A 42 11.57 -20.52 3.44
CA GLY A 42 12.17 -20.00 2.21
C GLY A 42 11.44 -20.35 0.91
N ASP A 43 10.40 -21.20 0.94
CA ASP A 43 9.61 -21.50 -0.26
C ASP A 43 8.94 -20.23 -0.81
N LEU A 44 8.91 -20.12 -2.14
CA LEU A 44 8.26 -19.02 -2.85
C LEU A 44 6.96 -19.48 -3.54
N TRP A 45 5.90 -18.67 -3.41
CA TRP A 45 4.60 -18.89 -4.05
C TRP A 45 4.06 -17.59 -4.64
N MET A 46 3.64 -17.62 -5.89
CA MET A 46 2.83 -16.56 -6.50
C MET A 46 1.35 -16.83 -6.22
N ASP A 47 0.78 -16.05 -5.29
CA ASP A 47 -0.65 -16.03 -5.04
C ASP A 47 -1.33 -15.34 -6.23
N THR A 48 -1.92 -16.13 -7.13
CA THR A 48 -2.59 -15.59 -8.32
C THR A 48 -3.98 -15.02 -8.01
N GLY A 49 -4.54 -15.29 -6.84
CA GLY A 49 -5.81 -14.69 -6.39
C GLY A 49 -5.62 -13.24 -5.97
N ASN A 50 -4.48 -12.95 -5.31
CA ASN A 50 -4.12 -11.60 -4.86
C ASN A 50 -3.04 -10.92 -5.73
N ASN A 51 -2.50 -11.62 -6.72
CA ASN A 51 -1.39 -11.17 -7.57
C ASN A 51 -0.15 -10.72 -6.76
N THR A 52 0.23 -11.50 -5.74
CA THR A 52 1.38 -11.20 -4.86
C THR A 52 2.36 -12.36 -4.77
N LEU A 53 3.65 -12.03 -4.71
CA LEU A 53 4.68 -13.02 -4.36
C LEU A 53 4.70 -13.21 -2.84
N LYS A 54 4.71 -14.46 -2.40
CA LYS A 54 4.77 -14.87 -0.99
C LYS A 54 6.03 -15.70 -0.72
N ILE A 55 6.56 -15.60 0.49
CA ILE A 55 7.62 -16.44 1.07
C ILE A 55 7.07 -17.11 2.32
N TYR A 56 7.34 -18.41 2.48
CA TYR A 56 7.04 -19.10 3.73
C TYR A 56 8.18 -18.85 4.74
N ASP A 57 7.88 -18.35 5.92
CA ASP A 57 8.87 -17.93 6.94
C ASP A 57 9.13 -18.98 8.05
N GLY A 58 8.70 -20.22 7.81
CA GLY A 58 8.71 -21.29 8.79
C GLY A 58 7.45 -21.37 9.67
N SER A 59 6.66 -20.30 9.73
CA SER A 59 5.40 -20.24 10.48
C SER A 59 4.17 -19.99 9.60
N GLY A 60 4.34 -19.27 8.49
CA GLY A 60 3.26 -18.92 7.57
C GLY A 60 3.75 -18.22 6.30
N TRP A 61 2.81 -17.91 5.40
CA TRP A 61 3.09 -17.22 4.13
C TRP A 61 3.06 -15.69 4.29
N ALA A 62 4.23 -15.04 4.16
CA ALA A 62 4.41 -13.58 4.17
C ALA A 62 4.57 -13.02 2.75
N ALA A 63 4.23 -11.76 2.50
CA ALA A 63 4.39 -11.15 1.17
C ALA A 63 5.82 -10.65 0.91
N VAL A 64 6.41 -11.08 -0.20
CA VAL A 64 7.69 -10.59 -0.73
C VAL A 64 7.38 -9.37 -1.61
N GLY A 65 7.74 -8.17 -1.15
CA GLY A 65 7.50 -6.92 -1.89
C GLY A 65 6.28 -6.11 -1.44
N GLY A 66 5.89 -6.21 -0.16
CA GLY A 66 4.83 -5.36 0.38
C GLY A 66 4.57 -5.51 1.88
N ALA A 67 5.53 -6.04 2.63
CA ALA A 67 5.41 -6.26 4.08
C ALA A 67 6.57 -5.55 4.79
N GLY A 68 6.38 -4.27 5.08
CA GLY A 68 7.37 -3.46 5.79
C GLY A 68 7.22 -1.99 5.48
N GLY A 69 6.33 -1.30 6.19
CA GLY A 69 6.38 0.14 6.47
C GLY A 69 6.45 1.16 5.32
N GLY A 70 6.44 0.78 4.04
CA GLY A 70 6.52 1.73 2.93
C GLY A 70 6.77 1.15 1.52
N GLY A 71 6.59 -0.16 1.30
CA GLY A 71 7.07 -0.81 0.06
C GLY A 71 6.07 -1.00 -1.08
N SER A 72 4.76 -0.91 -0.86
CA SER A 72 3.78 -1.06 -1.95
C SER A 72 2.47 -0.38 -1.62
N THR A 73 1.99 0.45 -2.54
CA THR A 73 0.66 1.07 -2.46
C THR A 73 -0.36 0.03 -2.84
N VAL A 74 -1.25 -0.35 -1.91
CA VAL A 74 -2.40 -1.19 -2.25
C VAL A 74 -3.38 -0.38 -3.08
N VAL A 75 -3.89 -0.92 -4.18
CA VAL A 75 -4.86 -0.23 -5.05
C VAL A 75 -6.16 -1.03 -5.01
N SER A 76 -7.21 -0.49 -4.40
CA SER A 76 -8.47 -1.21 -4.15
C SER A 76 -9.61 -0.24 -3.80
N PRO A 77 -10.89 -0.58 -4.07
CA PRO A 77 -12.03 0.19 -3.57
C PRO A 77 -12.26 0.03 -2.07
N THR A 78 -11.71 -1.03 -1.46
CA THR A 78 -11.83 -1.29 -0.01
C THR A 78 -10.46 -1.17 0.67
N ALA A 79 -10.47 -0.60 1.88
CA ALA A 79 -9.27 -0.44 2.68
C ALA A 79 -8.65 -1.80 3.05
N PRO A 80 -7.31 -1.94 3.03
CA PRO A 80 -6.63 -3.14 3.54
C PRO A 80 -7.01 -3.43 5.00
N SER A 81 -7.25 -4.70 5.33
CA SER A 81 -7.68 -5.14 6.66
C SER A 81 -6.54 -5.34 7.66
N THR A 82 -5.29 -5.42 7.18
CA THR A 82 -4.08 -5.65 8.00
C THR A 82 -2.97 -4.64 7.71
N PRO A 83 -3.24 -3.32 7.80
CA PRO A 83 -2.21 -2.32 7.53
C PRO A 83 -1.18 -2.26 8.67
N THR A 84 0.05 -1.88 8.31
CA THR A 84 1.08 -1.44 9.25
C THR A 84 1.22 0.08 9.20
N ASN A 85 1.78 0.70 10.23
CA ASN A 85 2.01 2.16 10.22
C ASN A 85 2.76 2.58 8.95
N GLY A 86 2.28 3.63 8.27
CA GLY A 86 2.86 4.11 7.01
C GLY A 86 2.44 3.32 5.77
N SER A 87 1.57 2.31 5.89
CA SER A 87 1.01 1.62 4.71
C SER A 87 0.31 2.63 3.81
N LEU A 88 0.45 2.45 2.49
CA LEU A 88 -0.19 3.28 1.48
C LEU A 88 -1.34 2.51 0.82
N TRP A 89 -2.45 3.20 0.60
CA TRP A 89 -3.63 2.67 -0.09
C TRP A 89 -4.20 3.73 -1.03
N TYR A 90 -4.29 3.43 -2.31
CA TYR A 90 -5.08 4.21 -3.25
C TYR A 90 -6.52 3.72 -3.24
N ASP A 91 -7.40 4.53 -2.68
CA ASP A 91 -8.85 4.32 -2.63
C ASP A 91 -9.43 4.62 -4.01
N THR A 92 -9.69 3.57 -4.80
CA THR A 92 -10.20 3.74 -6.17
C THR A 92 -11.64 4.22 -6.23
N THR A 93 -12.39 4.12 -5.14
CA THR A 93 -13.77 4.64 -5.08
C THR A 93 -13.77 6.16 -4.97
N ASN A 94 -12.85 6.72 -4.18
CA ASN A 94 -12.75 8.17 -3.96
C ASN A 94 -11.65 8.85 -4.79
N GLY A 95 -10.74 8.08 -5.40
CA GLY A 95 -9.62 8.60 -6.18
C GLY A 95 -8.52 9.26 -5.34
N VAL A 96 -8.32 8.80 -4.09
CA VAL A 96 -7.42 9.44 -3.12
C VAL A 96 -6.39 8.45 -2.60
N LEU A 97 -5.12 8.85 -2.59
CA LEU A 97 -4.06 8.14 -1.89
C LEU A 97 -4.19 8.40 -0.38
N LYS A 98 -4.18 7.33 0.42
CA LYS A 98 -4.27 7.37 1.87
C LYS A 98 -3.06 6.69 2.51
N VAL A 99 -2.67 7.16 3.69
CA VAL A 99 -1.67 6.55 4.57
C VAL A 99 -2.34 6.04 5.84
N TYR A 100 -1.94 4.86 6.30
CA TYR A 100 -2.40 4.31 7.57
C TYR A 100 -1.56 4.85 8.72
N LEU A 101 -2.21 5.51 9.68
CA LEU A 101 -1.59 5.97 10.91
C LEU A 101 -1.95 5.00 12.04
N ALA A 102 -0.98 4.25 12.54
CA ALA A 102 -1.22 3.27 13.61
C ALA A 102 -1.59 3.93 14.95
N ALA A 103 -1.15 5.17 15.17
CA ALA A 103 -1.47 5.94 16.38
C ALA A 103 -2.97 6.24 16.51
N THR A 104 -3.65 6.49 15.39
CA THR A 104 -5.07 6.85 15.34
C THR A 104 -5.94 5.75 14.73
N VAL A 105 -5.34 4.60 14.38
CA VAL A 105 -6.00 3.42 13.78
C VAL A 105 -6.85 3.83 12.57
N SER A 106 -6.33 4.72 11.73
CA SER A 106 -7.11 5.36 10.67
C SER A 106 -6.33 5.51 9.37
N TRP A 107 -7.03 5.36 8.25
CA TRP A 107 -6.56 5.78 6.94
C TRP A 107 -6.85 7.27 6.76
N VAL A 108 -5.81 8.08 6.56
CA VAL A 108 -5.94 9.50 6.27
C VAL A 108 -5.46 9.78 4.84
N PRO A 109 -6.14 10.65 4.07
CA PRO A 109 -5.63 11.17 2.81
C PRO A 109 -4.19 11.68 2.95
N ALA A 110 -3.33 11.26 2.04
CA ALA A 110 -1.98 11.76 1.86
C ALA A 110 -2.01 12.99 0.93
N GLN A 111 -2.90 13.95 1.21
CA GLN A 111 -3.07 15.17 0.44
C GLN A 111 -3.44 16.33 1.35
N LEU A 112 -3.07 17.55 0.96
CA LEU A 112 -3.64 18.76 1.52
C LEU A 112 -4.94 19.09 0.78
N ASN A 113 -6.00 19.38 1.51
CA ASN A 113 -7.26 19.83 0.94
C ASN A 113 -7.34 21.36 0.92
N PHE A 114 -8.03 21.88 -0.08
CA PHE A 114 -8.36 23.30 -0.21
C PHE A 114 -9.88 23.46 -0.28
N PHE A 115 -10.47 24.08 0.74
CA PHE A 115 -11.91 24.26 0.87
C PHE A 115 -12.34 25.68 0.48
N VAL A 116 -13.47 25.83 -0.20
CA VAL A 116 -14.08 27.14 -0.52
C VAL A 116 -15.55 27.12 -0.12
N GLN A 117 -15.88 27.79 0.99
CA GLN A 117 -17.26 27.87 1.50
C GLN A 117 -17.39 28.92 2.61
N ASN A 118 -18.60 29.44 2.85
CA ASN A 118 -18.81 30.54 3.80
C ASN A 118 -18.49 30.19 5.26
N SER A 119 -18.76 28.95 5.67
CA SER A 119 -18.52 28.45 7.02
C SER A 119 -17.35 27.48 7.06
N ALA A 120 -16.66 27.42 8.19
CA ALA A 120 -15.52 26.53 8.37
C ALA A 120 -15.91 25.06 8.11
N PRO A 121 -15.09 24.28 7.37
CA PRO A 121 -15.31 22.83 7.26
C PRO A 121 -15.41 22.19 8.64
N SER A 122 -16.41 21.30 8.82
CA SER A 122 -16.67 20.58 10.08
C SER A 122 -16.22 19.12 10.06
N SER A 123 -15.80 18.61 8.90
CA SER A 123 -15.22 17.29 8.72
C SER A 123 -14.38 17.23 7.45
N GLY A 124 -13.63 16.13 7.27
CA GLY A 124 -12.86 15.86 6.05
C GLY A 124 -11.60 16.70 5.89
N PHE A 125 -11.22 17.47 6.91
CA PHE A 125 -9.97 18.23 6.94
C PHE A 125 -8.90 17.54 7.79
N TYR A 126 -7.65 17.84 7.48
CA TYR A 126 -6.47 17.37 8.17
C TYR A 126 -5.56 18.56 8.50
N GLU A 127 -4.55 18.31 9.34
CA GLU A 127 -3.56 19.33 9.67
C GLU A 127 -2.91 19.91 8.41
N GLY A 128 -2.83 21.24 8.33
CA GLY A 128 -2.26 21.96 7.20
C GLY A 128 -3.23 22.23 6.05
N ASP A 129 -4.45 21.71 6.09
CA ASP A 129 -5.48 22.03 5.09
C ASP A 129 -5.81 23.52 5.09
N ILE A 130 -6.16 24.06 3.93
CA ILE A 130 -6.48 25.47 3.73
C ILE A 130 -7.97 25.62 3.45
N TRP A 131 -8.61 26.62 4.06
CA TRP A 131 -10.00 26.99 3.82
C TRP A 131 -10.09 28.47 3.50
N TYR A 132 -10.79 28.82 2.43
CA TYR A 132 -11.18 30.19 2.10
C TYR A 132 -12.67 30.41 2.36
N SER A 133 -12.99 31.46 3.14
CA SER A 133 -14.36 31.94 3.33
C SER A 133 -14.67 33.14 2.45
N PRO A 134 -15.59 33.02 1.45
CA PRO A 134 -16.06 34.17 0.69
C PRO A 134 -16.86 35.18 1.53
N LEU A 135 -17.49 34.73 2.62
CA LEU A 135 -18.31 35.59 3.49
C LEU A 135 -17.46 36.61 4.26
N VAL A 136 -16.30 36.17 4.77
CA VAL A 136 -15.38 37.03 5.54
C VAL A 136 -14.09 37.33 4.80
N ASN A 137 -13.98 36.94 3.53
CA ASN A 137 -12.82 37.13 2.64
C ASN A 137 -11.49 36.75 3.31
N THR A 138 -11.45 35.58 3.95
CA THR A 138 -10.30 35.17 4.77
C THR A 138 -9.87 33.75 4.43
N PHE A 139 -8.56 33.56 4.25
CA PHE A 139 -7.93 32.24 4.23
C PHE A 139 -7.60 31.79 5.65
N SER A 140 -7.82 30.53 5.96
CA SER A 140 -7.48 29.90 7.23
C SER A 140 -6.79 28.57 7.01
N MET A 141 -5.93 28.15 7.93
CA MET A 141 -5.32 26.82 7.94
C MET A 141 -5.82 26.01 9.14
N TYR A 142 -6.09 24.72 8.96
CA TYR A 142 -6.44 23.84 10.06
C TYR A 142 -5.19 23.43 10.84
N VAL A 143 -5.15 23.76 12.13
CA VAL A 143 -4.04 23.44 13.03
C VAL A 143 -4.53 22.38 14.03
N ALA A 144 -4.26 21.11 13.72
CA ALA A 144 -4.78 19.97 14.47
C ALA A 144 -4.16 19.82 15.88
N GLY A 145 -3.00 20.42 16.12
CA GLY A 145 -2.28 20.38 17.41
C GLY A 145 -3.00 21.06 18.56
N THR A 146 -2.40 22.10 19.16
CA THR A 146 -2.87 22.67 20.44
C THR A 146 -4.26 23.31 20.42
N ILE A 147 -4.76 23.68 19.23
CA ILE A 147 -6.00 24.45 19.07
C ILE A 147 -7.12 23.71 18.35
N GLY A 148 -6.82 22.66 17.58
CA GLY A 148 -7.83 21.86 16.85
C GLY A 148 -8.80 22.69 16.01
N ALA A 149 -8.34 23.81 15.43
CA ALA A 149 -9.20 24.84 14.86
C ALA A 149 -8.64 25.46 13.57
N TRP A 150 -9.56 26.04 12.78
CA TRP A 150 -9.23 26.88 11.64
C TRP A 150 -8.68 28.23 12.11
N THR A 151 -7.43 28.50 11.78
CA THR A 151 -6.73 29.74 12.16
C THR A 151 -6.58 30.64 10.94
N PRO A 152 -7.08 31.89 10.98
CA PRO A 152 -6.88 32.85 9.90
C PRO A 152 -5.39 33.02 9.57
N LEU A 153 -5.07 32.88 8.29
CA LEU A 153 -3.77 33.24 7.74
C LEU A 153 -3.70 34.77 7.67
N GLY A 154 -2.61 35.36 8.17
CA GLY A 154 -2.40 36.81 8.21
C GLY A 154 -2.43 37.48 6.82
N SER A 155 -2.44 38.82 6.79
CA SER A 155 -2.90 39.61 5.63
C SER A 155 -2.01 39.62 4.37
N GLN A 156 -1.05 38.72 4.19
CA GLN A 156 -0.23 38.66 2.98
C GLN A 156 0.04 37.23 2.56
N ILE A 157 -0.79 36.73 1.64
CA ILE A 157 -0.24 36.03 0.48
C ILE A 157 -0.63 36.89 -0.72
N SER A 158 0.13 37.98 -0.94
CA SER A 158 0.02 38.72 -2.19
C SER A 158 0.55 37.82 -3.30
N VAL A 159 -0.12 37.81 -4.46
CA VAL A 159 0.34 37.11 -5.68
C VAL A 159 1.75 37.57 -6.10
N SER A 160 2.22 38.70 -5.58
CA SER A 160 3.59 39.18 -5.74
C SER A 160 4.66 38.31 -5.06
N ASP A 161 4.33 37.63 -3.96
CA ASP A 161 5.30 36.83 -3.20
C ASP A 161 5.39 35.37 -3.71
N ILE A 162 4.37 34.91 -4.46
CA ILE A 162 4.30 33.55 -5.02
C ILE A 162 4.96 33.43 -6.40
N LEU A 163 5.31 34.54 -7.05
CA LEU A 163 6.01 34.57 -8.35
C LEU A 163 7.50 34.94 -8.26
N ALA A 164 8.05 35.08 -7.06
CA ALA A 164 9.47 35.45 -6.85
C ALA A 164 10.45 34.25 -6.88
N PHE A 165 9.98 33.05 -7.20
CA PHE A 165 10.84 31.87 -7.44
C PHE A 165 10.62 31.27 -8.83
N GLY A 166 10.65 32.14 -9.84
CA GLY A 166 11.10 31.78 -11.18
C GLY A 166 12.61 31.97 -11.31
#